data_AF-A0A975FWZ6-F1
#
_entry.id   AF-A0A975FWZ6-F1
#
_cell.length_a   1.000
_cell.length_b   1.000
_cell.length_c   1.000
_cell.angle_alpha   90.00
_cell.angle_beta   90.00
_cell.angle_gamma   90.00
#
_symmetry.space_group_name_H-M   'P 1'
#
loop_
_entity.id
_entity.type
_entity.pdbx_description
1 polymer ?
#
loop_
_entity_poly.entity_id
_entity_poly.type
_entity_poly.pdbx_seq_one_letter_code
_entity_poly.pdbx_strand_id
1 'polypeptide(L)' 'MLDQFEAKRFLYQEEAATHLLHLHNEALAYFDNAGNVCVGRGVLAAFNKLTPEAVYERGAKFWRDRLPTDQPGRQQ' A
#
# COMPACT_ATOMS: atom_id res chain seq x y z
N MET A 1 -0.68 6.91 5.56
CA MET A 1 -0.86 5.52 5.08
C MET A 1 -1.30 4.60 6.21
N LEU A 2 -0.53 4.44 7.29
CA LEU A 2 -0.92 3.56 8.42
C LEU A 2 -2.29 3.93 9.00
N ASP A 3 -2.50 5.20 9.38
CA ASP A 3 -3.77 5.64 9.97
C ASP A 3 -4.98 5.40 9.06
N GLN A 4 -4.80 5.55 7.73
CA GLN A 4 -5.85 5.29 6.74
C GLN A 4 -6.20 3.80 6.70
N PHE A 5 -5.18 2.93 6.75
CA PHE A 5 -5.39 1.48 6.81
C PHE A 5 -6.04 1.08 8.14
N GLU A 6 -5.56 1.56 9.27
CA GLU A 6 -6.10 1.22 10.59
C GLU A 6 -7.57 1.67 10.75
N ALA A 7 -7.94 2.82 10.18
CA ALA A 7 -9.32 3.31 10.24
C ALA A 7 -10.31 2.47 9.41
N LYS A 8 -9.87 1.90 8.28
CA LYS A 8 -10.76 1.20 7.31
C LYS A 8 -10.55 -0.32 7.27
N ARG A 9 -9.45 -0.80 7.84
CA ARG A 9 -8.87 -2.14 7.64
C ARG A 9 -8.70 -2.52 6.17
N PHE A 10 -8.58 -1.51 5.32
CA PHE A 10 -8.57 -1.59 3.87
C PHE A 10 -7.95 -0.32 3.29
N LEU A 11 -7.07 -0.43 2.29
CA LEU A 11 -6.41 0.73 1.68
C LEU A 11 -6.02 0.46 0.22
N TYR A 12 -6.54 1.24 -0.73
CA TYR A 12 -6.07 1.19 -2.11
C TYR A 12 -4.66 1.77 -2.25
N GLN A 13 -3.83 1.16 -3.10
CA GLN A 13 -2.50 1.67 -3.44
C GLN A 13 -2.57 3.07 -4.04
N GLU A 14 -3.51 3.31 -4.94
CA GLU A 14 -3.69 4.62 -5.57
C GLU A 14 -4.04 5.70 -4.54
N GLU A 15 -4.94 5.41 -3.59
CA GLU A 15 -5.30 6.33 -2.50
C GLU A 15 -4.07 6.68 -1.65
N ALA A 16 -3.33 5.65 -1.23
CA ALA A 16 -2.11 5.82 -0.44
C ALA A 16 -1.05 6.64 -1.19
N ALA A 17 -0.82 6.34 -2.46
CA ALA A 17 0.21 6.98 -3.28
C ALA A 17 -0.18 8.43 -3.62
N THR A 18 -1.45 8.69 -3.97
CA THR A 18 -1.96 10.02 -4.27
C THR A 18 -1.88 10.94 -3.06
N HIS A 19 -2.19 10.43 -1.86
CA HIS A 19 -2.05 11.20 -0.63
C HIS A 19 -0.60 11.64 -0.39
N LEU A 20 0.37 10.79 -0.68
CA LEU A 20 1.80 11.07 -0.54
C LEU A 20 2.35 11.98 -1.66
N LEU A 21 1.79 11.88 -2.88
CA LEU A 21 2.24 12.62 -4.05
C LEU A 21 2.13 14.15 -3.87
N HIS A 22 1.14 14.60 -3.08
CA HIS A 22 0.96 16.02 -2.73
C HIS A 22 2.16 16.63 -1.99
N LEU A 23 3.06 15.81 -1.44
CA LEU A 23 4.27 16.27 -0.75
C LEU A 23 5.43 16.55 -1.72
N HIS A 24 5.24 16.33 -3.03
CA HIS A 24 6.23 16.59 -4.08
C HIS A 24 7.61 15.97 -3.81
N ASN A 25 7.62 14.78 -3.20
CA ASN A 25 8.84 14.05 -2.87
C ASN A 25 8.79 12.64 -3.46
N GLU A 26 9.62 12.39 -4.47
CA GLU A 26 9.67 11.13 -5.20
C GLU A 26 10.06 9.92 -4.31
N ALA A 27 10.73 10.17 -3.18
CA ALA A 27 11.01 9.11 -2.21
C ALA A 27 9.75 8.60 -1.49
N LEU A 28 8.68 9.41 -1.46
CA LEU A 28 7.40 9.09 -0.83
C LEU A 28 6.39 8.51 -1.82
N ALA A 29 6.26 9.11 -2.99
CA ALA A 29 5.44 8.62 -4.09
C ALA A 29 5.95 9.16 -5.43
N TYR A 30 5.81 8.37 -6.50
CA TYR A 30 6.33 8.69 -7.81
C TYR A 30 5.42 8.14 -8.92
N PHE A 31 5.57 8.62 -10.14
CA PHE A 31 4.96 8.02 -11.32
C PHE A 31 5.93 7.02 -11.96
N ASP A 32 5.45 5.82 -12.30
CA ASP A 32 6.23 4.88 -13.09
C ASP A 32 6.25 5.28 -14.58
N ASN A 33 7.00 4.53 -15.40
CA ASN A 33 7.12 4.79 -16.84
C ASN A 33 5.78 4.65 -17.61
N ALA A 34 4.77 4.01 -17.01
CA ALA A 34 3.44 3.88 -17.58
C ALA A 34 2.46 4.96 -17.06
N GLY A 35 2.94 5.91 -16.24
CA GLY A 35 2.13 6.97 -15.67
C GLY A 35 1.30 6.54 -14.46
N ASN A 36 1.55 5.36 -13.87
CA ASN A 36 0.86 4.95 -12.66
C ASN A 36 1.48 5.60 -11.43
N VAL A 37 0.63 6.12 -10.53
CA VAL A 37 1.08 6.60 -9.22
C VAL A 37 1.47 5.42 -8.32
N CYS A 38 2.67 5.49 -7.76
CA CYS A 38 3.31 4.42 -6.99
C CYS A 38 3.74 4.94 -5.62
N VAL A 39 3.64 4.09 -4.59
CA VAL A 39 4.20 4.37 -3.26
C VAL A 39 5.72 4.16 -3.30
N GLY A 40 6.48 5.09 -2.73
CA GLY A 40 7.92 4.98 -2.59
C GLY A 40 8.34 3.73 -1.81
N ARG A 41 9.43 3.08 -2.25
CA ARG A 41 9.86 1.78 -1.68
C ARG A 41 10.12 1.83 -0.18
N GLY A 42 10.72 2.92 0.32
CA GLY A 42 10.99 3.10 1.75
C GLY A 42 9.71 3.22 2.58
N VAL A 43 8.71 3.94 2.06
CA VAL A 43 7.39 4.06 2.70
C VAL A 43 6.69 2.71 2.72
N LEU A 44 6.70 1.98 1.60
CA LEU A 44 6.10 0.66 1.51
C LEU A 44 6.76 -0.34 2.48
N ALA A 45 8.08 -0.31 2.60
CA ALA A 45 8.81 -1.16 3.54
C ALA A 45 8.44 -0.84 5.00
N ALA A 46 8.38 0.45 5.36
CA ALA A 46 7.95 0.89 6.68
C ALA A 46 6.50 0.47 6.98
N PHE A 47 5.59 0.67 6.04
CA PHE A 47 4.19 0.27 6.17
C PHE A 47 4.04 -1.24 6.38
N ASN A 48 4.76 -2.05 5.59
CA ASN A 48 4.72 -3.51 5.71
C ASN A 48 5.25 -3.99 7.07
N LYS A 49 6.28 -3.33 7.61
CA LYS A 49 6.82 -3.63 8.95
C LYS A 49 5.81 -3.31 10.06
N LEU A 50 5.03 -2.24 9.89
CA LEU A 50 4.03 -1.80 10.88
C LEU A 50 2.73 -2.61 10.79
N THR A 51 2.43 -3.22 9.64
CA THR A 51 1.20 -3.98 9.39
C THR A 51 1.48 -5.44 9.03
N PRO A 52 2.12 -6.24 9.91
CA PRO A 52 2.58 -7.61 9.57
C PRO A 52 1.45 -8.52 9.06
N GLU A 53 0.24 -8.35 9.58
CA GLU A 53 -0.95 -9.14 9.24
C GLU A 53 -1.68 -8.68 7.98
N ALA A 54 -1.40 -7.47 7.49
CA ALA A 54 -2.04 -6.98 6.27
C ALA A 54 -1.56 -7.78 5.06
N VAL A 55 -2.49 -8.13 4.18
CA VAL A 55 -2.23 -8.76 2.89
C VAL A 55 -2.48 -7.77 1.76
N TYR A 56 -1.82 -7.98 0.63
CA TYR A 56 -1.94 -7.17 -0.56
C TYR A 56 -2.58 -7.97 -1.70
N GLU A 57 -3.77 -7.56 -2.12
CA GLU A 57 -4.49 -8.14 -3.26
C GLU A 57 -3.91 -7.57 -4.56
N ARG A 58 -3.25 -8.43 -5.35
CA ARG A 58 -2.53 -7.99 -6.55
C ARG A 58 -3.46 -7.59 -7.68
N GLY A 59 -4.60 -8.26 -7.83
CA GLY A 59 -5.52 -8.01 -8.93
C GLY A 59 -6.17 -6.64 -8.84
N ALA A 60 -6.51 -6.22 -7.61
CA ALA A 60 -7.22 -4.97 -7.34
C ALA A 60 -6.36 -3.90 -6.65
N LYS A 61 -5.08 -4.20 -6.37
CA LYS A 61 -4.07 -3.26 -5.84
C LYS A 61 -4.47 -2.56 -4.54
N PHE A 62 -4.81 -3.35 -3.52
CA PHE A 62 -5.12 -2.81 -2.19
C PHE A 62 -4.55 -3.68 -1.07
N TRP A 63 -4.37 -3.07 0.10
CA TRP A 63 -4.13 -3.78 1.35
C TRP A 63 -5.45 -4.04 2.06
N ARG A 64 -5.58 -5.21 2.68
CA ARG A 64 -6.70 -5.59 3.56
C ARG A 64 -6.21 -6.49 4.68
N ASP A 65 -7.09 -6.75 5.64
CA ASP A 65 -6.86 -7.81 6.61
C ASP A 65 -6.76 -9.20 5.97
N ARG A 66 -5.92 -10.04 6.57
CA ARG A 66 -5.78 -11.45 6.20
C ARG A 66 -7.10 -12.19 6.42
N LEU A 67 -7.50 -12.96 5.42
CA LEU A 67 -8.62 -13.89 5.50
C LEU A 67 -8.13 -15.31 5.80
N PRO A 68 -8.97 -16.17 6.38
CA PRO A 68 -8.61 -17.57 6.66
C PRO A 68 -8.23 -18.39 5.42
N THR A 69 -8.69 -17.97 4.24
CA THR A 69 -8.43 -18.64 2.96
C THR A 69 -7.17 -18.14 2.24
N ASP A 70 -6.52 -17.10 2.76
CA ASP A 70 -5.34 -16.52 2.15
C ASP A 70 -4.15 -17.48 2.21
N GLN A 71 -3.38 -17.49 1.12
CA GLN A 71 -2.14 -18.26 1.06
C GLN A 71 -1.09 -17.67 2.01
N PRO A 72 -0.10 -18.49 2.43
CA PRO A 72 1.06 -17.99 3.15
C PRO A 72 1.74 -16.84 2.41
N GLY A 73 2.14 -15.81 3.16
CA GLY A 73 2.74 -14.60 2.61
C GLY A 73 1.73 -13.46 2.42
N ARG A 74 2.25 -12.31 1.98
CA ARG A 74 1.48 -11.06 1.91
C ARG A 74 0.68 -10.93 0.61
N GLN A 75 1.22 -11.44 -0.49
CA GLN A 75 0.59 -11.29 -1.80
C GLN A 75 -0.53 -12.30 -1.94
N GLN A 76 -1.74 -11.80 -2.20
CA GLN A 76 -2.92 -12.57 -2.53
C GLN A 76 -3.31 -12.27 -3.99
#